data_AF-A0A183SWA0-F1
#
_entry.id   AF-A0A183SWA0-F1
#
_cell.length_a   1.000
_cell.length_b   1.000
_cell.length_c   1.000
_cell.angle_alpha   90.00
_cell.angle_beta   90.00
_cell.angle_gamma   90.00
#
_symmetry.space_group_name_H-M   'P 1'
#
loop_
_entity.id
_entity.type
_entity.pdbx_description
1 polymer ?
#
loop_
_entity_poly.entity_id
_entity_poly.type
_entity_poly.pdbx_seq_one_letter_code
_entity_poly.pdbx_strand_id
1 'polypeptide(L)'
;MKHLVEGNFSLPRPRILVCVDLDSSLIYGKMKFIEGTKIVGTTDLKPMARTVFQIVSPQDCPSECKVTYGSPVQFKLASEAVSDEPMYMASDFINTAGGSNRLSGHRQVFLSANRCAYNTHWKLEHMYPQLRMEMEGRPIYVSILSVSLFKFYNGQK
;
A
#
# COMPACT_ATOMS: atom_id res chain seq x y z
N MET A 1 12.91 -32.82 11.00
CA MET A 1 13.76 -31.61 11.10
C MET A 1 12.96 -30.42 10.58
N LYS A 2 12.53 -29.50 11.45
CA LYS A 2 11.87 -28.25 11.04
C LYS A 2 12.95 -27.18 10.95
N HIS A 3 13.31 -26.75 9.73
CA HIS A 3 14.15 -25.58 9.54
C HIS A 3 13.32 -24.34 9.90
N LEU A 4 13.45 -23.88 11.15
CA LEU A 4 13.08 -22.52 11.53
C LEU A 4 14.08 -21.60 10.83
N VAL A 5 13.64 -20.96 9.75
CA VAL A 5 14.31 -19.79 9.22
C VAL A 5 14.06 -18.67 10.22
N GLU A 6 14.92 -18.56 11.22
CA GLU A 6 15.01 -17.37 12.06
C GLU A 6 15.48 -16.22 11.15
N GLY A 7 14.52 -15.43 10.68
CA GLY A 7 14.83 -14.17 10.04
C GLY A 7 15.57 -13.31 11.04
N ASN A 8 16.85 -13.02 10.79
CA ASN A 8 17.60 -12.03 11.55
C ASN A 8 16.92 -10.65 11.38
N PHE A 9 16.04 -10.29 12.31
CA PHE A 9 15.40 -8.97 12.39
C PHE A 9 16.31 -7.91 13.07
N SER A 10 17.60 -8.21 13.25
CA SER A 10 18.55 -7.43 14.06
C SER A 10 19.21 -6.25 13.34
N LEU A 11 18.91 -5.99 12.06
CA LEU A 11 19.31 -4.76 11.39
C LEU A 11 18.15 -3.75 11.45
N PRO A 12 18.39 -2.48 11.85
CA PRO A 12 17.37 -1.45 11.71
C PRO A 12 17.07 -1.33 10.21
N ARG A 13 15.91 -1.85 9.80
CA ARG A 13 15.49 -1.78 8.40
C ARG A 13 15.52 -0.31 7.98
N PRO A 14 16.09 0.02 6.80
CA PRO A 14 16.04 1.38 6.32
C PRO A 14 14.58 1.83 6.32
N ARG A 15 14.32 3.01 6.88
CA ARG A 15 12.99 3.62 6.79
C ARG A 15 12.74 3.84 5.30
N ILE A 16 11.71 3.20 4.78
CA ILE A 16 11.30 3.31 3.38
C ILE A 16 9.89 3.88 3.40
N LEU A 17 9.67 4.93 2.61
CA LEU A 17 8.32 5.42 2.30
C LEU A 17 7.84 4.78 1.01
N VAL A 18 6.54 4.55 0.94
CA VAL A 18 5.87 4.17 -0.30
C VAL A 18 5.58 5.44 -1.09
N CYS A 19 5.99 5.48 -2.35
CA CYS A 19 5.76 6.62 -3.22
C CYS A 19 5.32 6.22 -4.62
N VAL A 20 4.52 7.07 -5.25
CA VAL A 20 4.22 6.95 -6.68
C VAL A 20 5.52 7.20 -7.46
N ASP A 21 5.80 6.31 -8.40
CA ASP A 21 6.98 6.33 -9.27
C ASP A 21 6.95 7.56 -10.18
N LEU A 22 8.13 8.12 -10.44
CA LEU A 22 8.30 9.31 -11.29
C LEU A 22 8.68 8.95 -12.73
N ASP A 23 8.87 7.68 -13.07
CA ASP A 23 9.42 7.29 -14.37
C ASP A 23 8.54 7.73 -15.56
N SER A 24 9.12 8.65 -16.34
CA SER A 24 8.79 9.10 -17.72
C SER A 24 7.71 10.17 -17.99
N SER A 25 7.31 11.03 -17.04
CA SER A 25 6.46 12.21 -17.36
C SER A 25 7.16 13.58 -17.23
N LEU A 26 8.48 13.61 -17.02
CA LEU A 26 9.28 14.84 -16.91
C LEU A 26 9.37 15.68 -18.19
N ILE A 27 8.71 15.30 -19.28
CA ILE A 27 8.99 15.91 -20.59
C ILE A 27 8.17 17.19 -20.81
N TYR A 28 6.89 17.31 -20.41
CA TYR A 28 6.13 18.56 -20.56
C TYR A 28 4.92 18.68 -19.61
N GLY A 29 5.00 19.50 -18.55
CA GLY A 29 3.81 20.01 -17.83
C GLY A 29 3.71 19.72 -16.31
N LYS A 30 2.58 20.15 -15.71
CA LYS A 30 2.24 19.82 -14.31
C LYS A 30 2.12 18.30 -14.19
N MET A 31 2.88 17.70 -13.28
CA MET A 31 2.89 16.25 -13.09
C MET A 31 1.51 15.76 -12.64
N LYS A 32 0.86 14.95 -13.48
CA LYS A 32 -0.35 14.21 -13.14
C LYS A 32 -0.06 12.72 -13.19
N PHE A 33 -0.50 12.01 -12.17
CA PHE A 33 -0.49 10.56 -12.11
C PHE A 33 -1.72 10.03 -12.82
N ILE A 34 -1.54 8.92 -13.52
CA ILE A 34 -2.59 8.24 -14.28
C ILE A 34 -2.73 6.79 -13.80
N GLU A 35 -3.82 6.14 -14.18
CA GLU A 35 -4.00 4.70 -13.96
C GLU A 35 -2.80 3.90 -14.49
N GLY A 36 -2.38 2.89 -13.72
CA GLY A 36 -1.22 2.04 -14.02
C GLY A 36 0.12 2.61 -13.57
N THR A 37 0.19 3.86 -13.09
CA THR A 37 1.45 4.44 -12.57
C THR A 37 1.98 3.59 -11.42
N LYS A 38 3.26 3.22 -11.48
CA LYS A 38 3.87 2.31 -10.50
C LYS A 38 3.98 2.96 -9.12
N ILE A 39 4.02 2.12 -8.09
CA ILE A 39 4.34 2.53 -6.73
C ILE A 39 5.63 1.82 -6.31
N VAL A 40 6.58 2.61 -5.82
CA VAL A 40 7.93 2.19 -5.46
C VAL A 40 8.26 2.56 -4.01
N GLY A 41 9.31 1.95 -3.46
CA GLY A 41 9.89 2.38 -2.19
C GLY A 41 10.91 3.49 -2.41
N THR A 42 10.89 4.53 -1.58
CA THR A 42 11.91 5.59 -1.57
C THR A 42 12.54 5.75 -0.19
N THR A 43 13.80 6.13 -0.18
CA THR A 43 14.55 6.53 1.02
C THR A 43 14.47 8.03 1.30
N ASP A 44 13.83 8.81 0.41
CA ASP A 44 13.52 10.21 0.68
C ASP A 44 12.33 10.30 1.65
N LEU A 45 12.62 10.54 2.92
CA LEU A 45 11.66 10.47 4.02
C LEU A 45 10.80 11.72 4.18
N LYS A 46 10.76 12.61 3.18
CA LYS A 46 9.96 13.84 3.21
C LYS A 46 8.52 13.56 2.75
N PRO A 47 7.51 14.00 3.53
CA PRO A 47 6.12 13.99 3.05
C PRO A 47 5.99 14.85 1.80
N MET A 48 5.48 14.25 0.71
CA MET A 48 5.19 14.93 -0.55
C MET A 48 3.86 14.44 -1.11
N ALA A 49 3.28 15.16 -2.07
CA ALA A 49 2.03 14.79 -2.73
C ALA A 49 1.99 13.33 -3.23
N ARG A 50 3.15 12.77 -3.62
CA ARG A 50 3.32 11.40 -4.11
C ARG A 50 3.55 10.33 -3.04
N THR A 51 3.70 10.70 -1.77
CA THR A 51 4.04 9.78 -0.66
C THR A 51 2.93 9.70 0.38
N VAL A 52 1.86 10.49 0.25
CA VAL A 52 0.80 10.60 1.24
C VAL A 52 -0.46 9.92 0.72
N PHE A 53 -0.92 8.90 1.46
CA PHE A 53 -2.14 8.17 1.19
C PHE A 53 -3.12 8.32 2.36
N GLN A 54 -4.38 8.60 2.04
CA GLN A 54 -5.50 8.56 2.96
C GLN A 54 -6.04 7.14 3.04
N ILE A 55 -6.26 6.66 4.26
CA ILE A 55 -6.98 5.41 4.50
C ILE A 55 -8.47 5.71 4.38
N VAL A 56 -9.15 5.03 3.46
CA VAL A 56 -10.59 5.14 3.26
C VAL A 56 -11.26 3.78 3.36
N SER A 57 -12.53 3.77 3.75
CA SER A 57 -13.34 2.56 3.76
C SER A 57 -13.81 2.23 2.34
N PRO A 58 -13.73 0.95 1.90
CA PRO A 58 -14.33 0.54 0.64
C PRO A 58 -15.85 0.66 0.63
N GLN A 59 -16.47 0.62 1.81
CA GLN A 59 -17.93 0.74 2.01
C GLN A 59 -18.27 2.05 2.71
N ASP A 60 -19.49 2.53 2.52
CA ASP A 60 -19.98 3.69 3.27
C ASP A 60 -20.04 3.34 4.75
N CYS A 61 -19.27 4.09 5.54
CA CYS A 61 -19.11 3.85 6.96
C CYS A 61 -19.73 5.03 7.74
N PRO A 62 -20.34 4.80 8.92
CA PRO A 62 -20.81 5.89 9.77
C PRO A 62 -19.67 6.84 10.15
N SER A 63 -20.01 8.06 10.58
CA SER A 63 -19.06 9.13 10.92
C SER A 63 -17.99 8.75 11.97
N GLU A 64 -18.19 7.67 12.74
CA GLU A 64 -17.27 7.18 13.78
C GLU A 64 -16.58 5.83 13.44
N CYS A 65 -16.43 5.51 12.16
CA CYS A 65 -15.81 4.26 11.73
C CYS A 65 -14.31 4.23 12.07
N LYS A 66 -13.90 3.31 12.96
CA LYS A 66 -12.50 3.07 13.33
C LYS A 66 -11.87 2.06 12.38
N VAL A 67 -10.60 2.28 12.03
CA VAL A 67 -9.80 1.28 11.32
C VAL A 67 -9.46 0.15 12.28
N THR A 68 -9.79 -1.08 11.92
CA THR A 68 -9.55 -2.27 12.73
C THR A 68 -8.68 -3.30 11.99
N TYR A 69 -7.98 -4.15 12.75
CA TYR A 69 -7.26 -5.28 12.15
C TYR A 69 -8.22 -6.22 11.43
N GLY A 70 -7.80 -6.75 10.28
CA GLY A 70 -8.56 -7.70 9.46
C GLY A 70 -9.63 -7.10 8.56
N SER A 71 -10.09 -5.88 8.85
CA SER A 71 -11.07 -5.17 8.02
C SER A 71 -10.44 -4.61 6.75
N PRO A 72 -11.16 -4.65 5.60
CA PRO A 72 -10.66 -4.12 4.35
C PRO A 72 -10.60 -2.59 4.38
N VAL A 73 -9.52 -2.03 3.84
CA VAL A 73 -9.29 -0.60 3.65
C VAL A 73 -8.81 -0.33 2.23
N GLN A 74 -8.88 0.91 1.77
CA GLN A 74 -8.23 1.36 0.55
C GLN A 74 -7.28 2.52 0.86
N PHE A 75 -6.17 2.59 0.12
CA PHE A 75 -5.22 3.70 0.22
C PHE A 75 -5.44 4.64 -0.96
N LYS A 76 -6.13 5.75 -0.73
CA LYS A 76 -6.36 6.80 -1.73
C LYS A 76 -5.20 7.79 -1.71
N LEU A 77 -4.68 8.19 -2.86
CA LEU A 77 -3.71 9.27 -2.95
C LEU A 77 -4.32 10.56 -2.38
N ALA A 78 -3.65 11.20 -1.42
CA ALA A 78 -4.24 12.29 -0.65
C ALA A 78 -4.33 13.61 -1.41
N SER A 79 -3.40 13.85 -2.33
CA SER A 79 -3.27 15.12 -3.02
C SER A 79 -4.06 15.12 -4.34
N GLU A 80 -5.08 15.96 -4.43
CA GLU A 80 -5.83 16.20 -5.67
C GLU A 80 -5.01 17.02 -6.69
N ALA A 81 -3.93 17.68 -6.26
CA ALA A 81 -3.08 18.46 -7.17
C ALA A 81 -2.30 17.60 -8.18
N VAL A 82 -2.23 16.28 -7.97
CA VAL A 82 -1.40 15.35 -8.75
C VAL A 82 -2.23 14.30 -9.49
N SER A 83 -3.55 14.41 -9.49
CA SER A 83 -4.45 13.56 -10.30
C SER A 83 -5.81 14.26 -10.44
N ASP A 84 -6.40 14.20 -11.63
CA ASP A 84 -7.74 14.75 -11.87
C ASP A 84 -8.86 13.87 -11.28
N GLU A 85 -8.54 12.60 -11.02
CA GLU A 85 -9.46 11.61 -10.47
C GLU A 85 -8.91 10.94 -9.20
N PRO A 86 -9.77 10.39 -8.33
CA PRO A 86 -9.33 9.63 -7.15
C PRO A 86 -8.51 8.39 -7.54
N MET A 87 -7.24 8.36 -7.11
CA MET A 87 -6.34 7.23 -7.37
C MET A 87 -6.16 6.38 -6.11
N TYR A 88 -6.24 5.06 -6.28
CA TYR A 88 -6.13 4.07 -5.20
C TYR A 88 -4.92 3.16 -5.43
N MET A 89 -4.26 2.78 -4.35
CA MET A 89 -3.24 1.74 -4.39
C MET A 89 -3.88 0.40 -4.76
N ALA A 90 -3.39 -0.22 -5.83
CA ALA A 90 -3.80 -1.53 -6.29
C ALA A 90 -2.61 -2.47 -6.38
N SER A 91 -2.86 -3.77 -6.34
CA SER A 91 -1.85 -4.77 -6.65
C SER A 91 -2.42 -5.93 -7.44
N ASP A 92 -1.77 -6.27 -8.55
CA ASP A 92 -2.19 -7.37 -9.40
C ASP A 92 -1.00 -8.25 -9.79
N PHE A 93 -1.32 -9.45 -10.26
CA PHE A 93 -0.34 -10.30 -10.92
C PHE A 93 0.23 -9.60 -12.14
N ILE A 94 1.50 -9.88 -12.44
CA ILE A 94 2.15 -9.38 -13.64
C ILE A 94 1.53 -10.12 -14.83
N ASN A 95 0.48 -9.56 -15.44
CA ASN A 95 0.00 -10.00 -16.74
C ASN A 95 0.92 -9.41 -17.82
N THR A 96 1.98 -10.16 -18.12
CA THR A 96 2.72 -10.30 -19.39
C THR A 96 3.16 -9.06 -20.22
N ALA A 97 4.37 -9.20 -20.79
CA ALA A 97 4.94 -8.52 -21.97
C ALA A 97 5.68 -7.17 -21.86
N GLY A 98 5.58 -6.37 -20.78
CA GLY A 98 6.26 -5.06 -20.77
C GLY A 98 6.76 -4.48 -19.44
N GLY A 99 6.53 -5.14 -18.29
CA GLY A 99 6.82 -4.56 -16.97
C GLY A 99 8.13 -5.04 -16.34
N SER A 100 9.01 -4.10 -15.99
CA SER A 100 10.36 -4.30 -15.43
C SER A 100 10.49 -4.96 -14.04
N ASN A 101 9.46 -5.65 -13.52
CA ASN A 101 9.55 -6.38 -12.23
C ASN A 101 9.89 -7.87 -12.38
N ARG A 102 10.69 -8.22 -13.40
CA ARG A 102 11.11 -9.61 -13.68
C ARG A 102 11.98 -10.25 -12.59
N LEU A 103 12.56 -9.48 -11.68
CA LEU A 103 13.63 -9.98 -10.81
C LEU A 103 13.15 -10.66 -9.52
N SER A 104 11.93 -10.39 -9.03
CA SER A 104 11.46 -10.92 -7.74
C SER A 104 10.23 -11.83 -7.81
N GLY A 105 9.55 -11.92 -8.97
CA GLY A 105 8.31 -12.71 -9.11
C GLY A 105 7.15 -12.24 -8.24
N HIS A 106 7.25 -11.05 -7.63
CA HIS A 106 6.21 -10.49 -6.77
C HIS A 106 5.17 -9.71 -7.59
N ARG A 107 3.95 -9.61 -7.05
CA ARG A 107 2.89 -8.77 -7.62
C ARG A 107 3.34 -7.32 -7.70
N GLN A 108 2.94 -6.64 -8.77
CA GLN A 108 3.20 -5.21 -8.93
C GLN A 108 2.22 -4.41 -8.07
N VAL A 109 2.66 -3.26 -7.57
CA VAL A 109 1.80 -2.27 -6.91
C VAL A 109 1.75 -1.01 -7.79
N PHE A 110 0.55 -0.49 -8.02
CA PHE A 110 0.31 0.62 -8.95
C PHE A 110 -0.91 1.45 -8.51
N LEU A 111 -1.14 2.59 -9.17
CA LEU A 111 -2.33 3.41 -8.99
C LEU A 111 -3.47 2.94 -9.91
N SER A 112 -4.67 2.79 -9.35
CA SER A 112 -5.90 2.46 -10.07
C SER A 112 -6.94 3.54 -9.83
N ALA A 113 -7.64 3.98 -10.87
CA ALA A 113 -8.81 4.85 -10.74
C ALA A 113 -10.08 4.06 -10.33
N ASN A 114 -10.06 2.73 -10.45
CA ASN A 114 -11.22 1.89 -10.18
C ASN A 114 -11.37 1.58 -8.68
N ARG A 115 -12.10 2.44 -7.97
CA ARG A 115 -12.47 2.25 -6.55
C ARG A 115 -13.15 0.89 -6.28
N CYS A 116 -13.94 0.38 -7.22
CA CYS A 116 -14.71 -0.85 -7.02
C CYS A 116 -13.89 -2.13 -7.25
N ALA A 117 -12.68 -2.01 -7.80
CA ALA A 117 -11.84 -3.18 -8.07
C ALA A 117 -11.34 -3.81 -6.77
N TYR A 118 -11.52 -5.12 -6.64
CA TYR A 118 -11.12 -5.85 -5.43
C TYR A 118 -9.61 -5.77 -5.17
N ASN A 119 -8.80 -5.62 -6.23
CA ASN A 119 -7.35 -5.47 -6.12
C ASN A 119 -6.88 -4.14 -5.49
N THR A 120 -7.80 -3.22 -5.20
CA THR A 120 -7.55 -1.99 -4.41
C THR A 120 -7.81 -2.17 -2.91
N HIS A 121 -8.31 -3.34 -2.49
CA HIS A 121 -8.64 -3.63 -1.10
C HIS A 121 -7.45 -4.25 -0.38
N TRP A 122 -7.12 -3.65 0.77
CA TRP A 122 -5.99 -4.05 1.59
C TRP A 122 -6.47 -4.44 2.97
N LYS A 123 -5.76 -5.37 3.62
CA LYS A 123 -5.98 -5.68 5.03
C LYS A 123 -4.77 -5.28 5.86
N LEU A 124 -5.05 -4.65 6.99
CA LEU A 124 -4.05 -4.37 8.00
C LEU A 124 -4.03 -5.53 9.01
N GLU A 125 -2.89 -6.19 9.13
CA GLU A 125 -2.68 -7.31 10.04
C GLU A 125 -1.64 -6.96 11.09
N HIS A 126 -1.74 -7.63 12.25
CA HIS A 126 -0.71 -7.53 13.27
C HIS A 126 0.63 -8.08 12.76
N MET A 127 1.73 -7.41 13.11
CA MET A 127 3.07 -7.77 12.64
C MET A 127 3.50 -9.18 13.09
N TYR A 128 3.07 -9.58 14.29
CA TYR A 128 3.33 -10.90 14.86
C TYR A 128 2.21 -11.88 14.46
N PRO A 129 2.50 -12.92 13.65
CA PRO A 129 1.48 -13.83 13.13
C PRO A 129 0.62 -14.49 14.20
N GLN A 130 1.23 -14.84 15.33
CA GLN A 130 0.56 -15.50 16.45
C GLN A 130 -0.51 -14.62 17.12
N LEU A 131 -0.41 -13.29 16.99
CA LEU A 131 -1.36 -12.34 17.56
C LEU A 131 -2.45 -11.92 16.55
N ARG A 132 -2.39 -12.32 15.28
CA ARG A 132 -3.33 -11.83 14.26
C ARG A 132 -4.78 -12.18 14.58
N MET A 133 -5.04 -13.41 15.03
CA MET A 133 -6.39 -13.85 15.41
C MET A 133 -6.90 -13.12 16.66
N GLU A 134 -6.05 -12.93 17.67
CA GLU A 134 -6.43 -12.26 18.92
C GLU A 134 -6.72 -10.76 18.74
N MET A 135 -6.08 -10.16 17.75
CA MET A 135 -6.17 -8.74 17.44
C MET A 135 -7.24 -8.41 16.39
N GLU A 136 -7.81 -9.41 15.71
CA GLU A 136 -8.84 -9.22 14.70
C GLU A 136 -10.03 -8.40 15.25
N GLY A 137 -10.51 -7.43 14.47
CA GLY A 137 -11.59 -6.53 14.88
C GLY A 137 -11.20 -5.46 15.89
N ARG A 138 -9.98 -5.48 16.46
CA ARG A 138 -9.53 -4.43 17.38
C ARG A 138 -9.08 -3.17 16.62
N PRO A 139 -9.32 -1.96 17.16
CA PRO A 139 -8.85 -0.72 16.58
C PRO A 139 -7.32 -0.66 16.44
N ILE A 140 -6.86 -0.03 15.36
CA ILE A 140 -5.43 0.24 15.11
C ILE A 140 -5.08 1.63 15.62
N TYR A 141 -4.06 1.72 16.49
CA TYR A 141 -3.57 2.99 17.00
C TYR A 141 -2.48 3.59 16.09
N VAL A 142 -2.50 4.92 15.92
CA VAL A 142 -1.62 5.66 15.00
C VAL A 142 -0.12 5.44 15.27
N SER A 143 0.26 5.22 16.54
CA SER A 143 1.66 4.94 16.92
C SER A 143 2.23 3.67 16.27
N ILE A 144 1.36 2.72 15.87
CA ILE A 144 1.73 1.49 15.18
C ILE A 144 1.85 1.73 13.66
N LEU A 145 1.10 2.68 13.10
CA LEU A 145 1.15 3.05 11.68
C LEU A 145 2.42 3.84 11.30
N SER A 146 3.04 4.53 12.26
CA SER A 146 4.29 5.30 12.06
C SER A 146 5.58 4.45 12.08
N VAL A 147 5.51 3.19 12.51
CA VAL A 147 6.66 2.28 12.59
C VAL A 147 6.45 1.18 11.57
N SER A 148 7.02 1.38 10.37
CA SER A 148 6.94 0.48 9.21
C SER A 148 6.99 -1.01 9.57
N LEU A 149 5.89 -1.78 9.41
CA LEU A 149 5.93 -3.23 9.12
C LEU A 149 4.53 -3.85 8.90
N PHE A 150 3.65 -3.23 8.10
CA PHE A 150 2.46 -3.95 7.64
C PHE A 150 2.82 -4.85 6.46
N LYS A 151 2.51 -6.14 6.58
CA LYS A 151 2.41 -7.01 5.40
C LYS A 151 1.05 -6.73 4.77
N PHE A 152 1.08 -6.10 3.62
CA PHE A 152 -0.10 -5.87 2.83
C PHE A 152 -0.44 -7.15 2.07
N TYR A 153 -1.54 -7.80 2.47
CA TYR A 153 -2.11 -8.90 1.71
C TYR A 153 -3.28 -8.36 0.91
N ASN A 154 -3.17 -8.40 -0.41
CA ASN A 154 -4.34 -8.31 -1.29
C ASN A 154 -5.04 -9.67 -1.19
N GLY A 155 -6.16 -9.70 -0.47
CA GLY A 155 -6.93 -10.92 -0.28
C GLY A 155 -7.34 -11.47 -1.64
N GLN A 156 -7.16 -12.76 -1.86
CA GLN A 156 -8.05 -13.53 -2.71
C GLN A 156 -8.39 -14.79 -1.93
N LYS A 157 -9.67 -15.19 -1.99
CA LYS A 157 -10.11 -16.50 -1.53
C LYS A 157 -9.38 -17.60 -2.28
#